data_AF-A0A7W3TDD2-F1
#
_entry.id   AF-A0A7W3TDD2-F1
#
_cell.length_a   1.000
_cell.length_b   1.000
_cell.length_c   1.000
_cell.angle_alpha   90.00
_cell.angle_beta   90.00
_cell.angle_gamma   90.00
#
_symmetry.space_group_name_H-M   'P 1'
#
loop_
_entity.id
_entity.type
_entity.pdbx_description
1 polymer ?
#
loop_
_entity_poly.entity_id
_entity_poly.type
_entity_poly.pdbx_seq_one_letter_code
_entity_poly.pdbx_strand_id
1 'polypeptide(L)'
;MRAFDLLYARSAESLTRQTFLLCGDRRLAARAVVHAFRLAWERWPEVAVDRDPVGWVRAAAYEYALSPWHRLHPARVMRTAPRPSARRREPARTTERRGDTAKDGAATAAASPTDAPEAGLAVPDEGEVLRTLLSLPPSYRRCLLLHYGPGMGVTEIAAEVESSSAAVHGRLKRAHVMLVERVPELAQAPVGERRRLLTTALERIAEHAPGRPVPEERVREVCERLTRRRVLGAVLLLLLLVGAVVASLVPF
;
A
#
# COMPACT_ATOMS: atom_id res chain seq x y z
N MET A 1 10.57 -2.68 27.24
CA MET A 1 9.47 -3.48 26.65
C MET A 1 8.23 -2.66 26.33
N ARG A 2 7.51 -2.13 27.33
CA ARG A 2 6.17 -1.52 27.15
C ARG A 2 6.04 -0.52 26.00
N ALA A 3 7.05 0.33 25.76
CA ALA A 3 7.02 1.31 24.67
C ALA A 3 7.06 0.66 23.27
N PHE A 4 7.80 -0.45 23.08
CA PHE A 4 7.79 -1.21 21.83
C PHE A 4 6.43 -1.87 21.61
N ASP A 5 5.86 -2.45 22.66
CA ASP A 5 4.57 -3.13 22.59
C ASP A 5 3.45 -2.14 22.22
N LEU A 6 3.45 -0.94 22.83
CA LEU A 6 2.54 0.14 22.46
C LEU A 6 2.73 0.60 21.01
N LEU A 7 3.98 0.70 20.54
CA LEU A 7 4.28 1.02 19.15
C LEU A 7 3.73 -0.04 18.19
N TYR A 8 3.89 -1.31 18.54
CA TYR A 8 3.38 -2.44 17.75
C TYR A 8 1.86 -2.43 17.71
N ALA A 9 1.21 -2.46 18.88
CA ALA A 9 -0.24 -2.51 19.02
C ALA A 9 -0.93 -1.35 18.29
N ARG A 10 -0.36 -0.13 18.35
CA ARG A 10 -0.97 1.05 17.70
C ARG A 10 -0.78 1.11 16.19
N SER A 11 0.28 0.51 15.64
CA SER A 11 0.69 0.79 14.25
C SER A 11 0.82 -0.42 13.34
N ALA A 12 0.96 -1.65 13.86
CA ALA A 12 1.19 -2.83 13.03
C ALA A 12 0.07 -3.08 12.01
N GLU A 13 -1.19 -2.89 12.39
CA GLU A 13 -2.33 -3.08 11.49
C GLU A 13 -2.35 -2.01 10.38
N SER A 14 -2.27 -0.73 10.76
CA SER A 14 -2.26 0.38 9.79
C SER A 14 -1.07 0.27 8.84
N LEU A 15 0.12 -0.06 9.33
CA LEU A 15 1.30 -0.28 8.51
C LEU A 15 1.15 -1.49 7.58
N THR A 16 0.47 -2.55 8.02
CA THR A 16 0.19 -3.72 7.16
C THR A 16 -0.75 -3.35 6.02
N ARG A 17 -1.81 -2.59 6.31
CA ARG A 17 -2.76 -2.08 5.30
C ARG A 17 -2.09 -1.12 4.31
N GLN A 18 -1.32 -0.15 4.81
CA GLN A 18 -0.53 0.78 4.00
C GLN A 18 0.46 0.03 3.08
N THR A 19 1.19 -0.95 3.63
CA THR A 19 2.14 -1.74 2.86
C THR A 19 1.45 -2.67 1.84
N PHE A 20 0.24 -3.14 2.12
CA PHE A 20 -0.58 -3.86 1.17
C PHE A 20 -0.96 -2.99 -0.03
N LEU A 21 -1.45 -1.77 0.20
CA LEU A 21 -1.73 -0.81 -0.87
C LEU A 21 -0.48 -0.51 -1.71
N LEU A 22 0.70 -0.53 -1.08
CA LEU A 22 1.97 -0.31 -1.76
C LEU A 22 2.39 -1.48 -2.67
N CYS A 23 2.21 -2.74 -2.26
CA CYS A 23 2.78 -3.90 -2.97
C CYS A 23 1.76 -4.88 -3.59
N GLY A 24 0.48 -4.77 -3.25
CA GLY A 24 -0.62 -5.60 -3.73
C GLY A 24 -0.61 -7.06 -3.23
N ASP A 25 0.36 -7.44 -2.40
CA ASP A 25 0.52 -8.81 -1.89
C ASP A 25 0.48 -8.81 -0.35
N ARG A 26 -0.56 -9.45 0.18
CA ARG A 26 -0.84 -9.54 1.61
C ARG A 26 0.27 -10.23 2.40
N ARG A 27 0.88 -11.28 1.83
CA ARG A 27 1.98 -12.02 2.49
C ARG A 27 3.26 -11.20 2.48
N LEU A 28 3.52 -10.46 1.41
CA LEU A 28 4.66 -9.56 1.37
C LEU A 28 4.49 -8.40 2.35
N ALA A 29 3.30 -7.79 2.41
CA ALA A 29 3.00 -6.71 3.34
C ALA A 29 3.20 -7.13 4.80
N ALA A 30 2.62 -8.26 5.22
CA ALA A 30 2.80 -8.77 6.59
C ALA A 30 4.28 -9.08 6.89
N ARG A 31 5.02 -9.68 5.94
CA ARG A 31 6.46 -9.95 6.11
C ARG A 31 7.28 -8.67 6.23
N ALA A 32 6.97 -7.65 5.43
CA ALA A 32 7.66 -6.37 5.44
C ALA A 32 7.49 -5.65 6.79
N VAL A 33 6.27 -5.63 7.33
CA VAL A 33 5.99 -5.03 8.63
C VAL A 33 6.67 -5.80 9.76
N VAL A 34 6.58 -7.13 9.77
CA VAL A 34 7.30 -7.96 10.75
C VAL A 34 8.81 -7.75 10.67
N HIS A 35 9.35 -7.64 9.45
CA HIS A 35 10.77 -7.35 9.24
C HIS A 35 11.15 -5.98 9.81
N ALA A 36 10.36 -4.94 9.54
CA ALA A 36 10.60 -3.60 10.06
C ALA A 36 10.55 -3.55 11.59
N PHE A 37 9.60 -4.25 12.24
CA PHE A 37 9.55 -4.32 13.70
C PHE A 37 10.69 -5.12 14.31
N ARG A 38 11.20 -6.16 13.62
CA ARG A 38 12.44 -6.82 14.04
C ARG A 38 13.62 -5.86 13.97
N LEU A 39 13.76 -5.12 12.87
CA LEU A 39 14.83 -4.14 12.73
C LEU A 39 14.73 -3.03 13.80
N ALA A 40 13.50 -2.58 14.11
CA ALA A 40 13.25 -1.61 15.16
C ALA A 40 13.61 -2.13 16.54
N TRP A 41 13.37 -3.42 16.81
CA TRP A 41 13.80 -4.05 18.06
C TRP A 41 15.33 -4.10 18.18
N GLU A 42 16.02 -4.41 17.08
CA GLU A 42 17.48 -4.47 17.06
C GLU A 42 18.12 -3.08 17.29
N ARG A 43 17.47 -2.02 16.82
CA ARG A 43 17.89 -0.63 16.98
C ARG A 43 17.04 0.14 17.99
N TRP A 44 16.46 -0.56 18.97
CA TRP A 44 15.47 0.03 19.87
C TRP A 44 15.94 1.28 20.62
N PRO A 45 17.19 1.39 21.10
CA PRO A 45 17.65 2.62 21.75
C PRO A 45 17.56 3.87 20.86
N GLU A 46 17.77 3.71 19.55
CA GLU A 46 17.66 4.79 18.56
C GLU A 46 16.19 5.08 18.23
N VAL A 47 15.41 4.03 17.97
CA VAL A 47 14.00 4.15 17.59
C VAL A 47 13.16 4.72 18.74
N ALA A 48 13.49 4.41 19.99
CA ALA A 48 12.74 4.87 21.16
C ALA A 48 12.92 6.37 21.43
N VAL A 49 14.03 6.97 20.99
CA VAL A 49 14.30 8.41 21.15
C VAL A 49 13.99 9.21 19.88
N ASP A 50 13.67 8.53 18.77
CA ASP A 50 13.29 9.17 17.52
C ASP A 50 12.00 10.01 17.69
N ARG A 51 11.91 11.11 16.93
CA ARG A 51 10.75 12.00 16.94
C ARG A 51 9.51 11.33 16.31
N ASP A 52 9.70 10.45 15.34
CA ASP A 52 8.64 9.62 14.74
C ASP A 52 9.05 8.14 14.64
N PRO A 53 8.90 7.36 15.73
CA PRO A 53 9.18 5.93 15.72
C PRO A 53 8.27 5.15 14.74
N VAL A 54 7.07 5.65 14.43
CA VAL A 54 6.17 5.00 13.46
C VAL A 54 6.70 5.22 12.05
N GLY A 55 7.18 6.42 11.74
CA GLY A 55 7.83 6.75 10.47
C GLY A 55 9.08 5.96 10.23
N TRP A 56 9.91 5.75 11.25
CA TRP A 56 11.05 4.85 11.15
C TRP A 56 10.65 3.43 10.71
N VAL A 57 9.64 2.85 11.37
CA VAL A 57 9.15 1.49 11.03
C VAL A 57 8.48 1.47 9.66
N ARG A 58 7.74 2.52 9.31
CA ARG A 58 7.08 2.67 7.99
C ARG A 58 8.11 2.73 6.86
N ALA A 59 9.17 3.52 7.01
CA ALA A 59 10.25 3.62 6.04
C ALA A 59 10.91 2.25 5.82
N ALA A 60 11.28 1.55 6.90
CA ALA A 60 11.86 0.20 6.82
C ALA A 60 10.91 -0.82 6.16
N ALA A 61 9.61 -0.77 6.46
CA ALA A 61 8.61 -1.65 5.86
C ALA A 61 8.45 -1.36 4.35
N TYR A 62 8.43 -0.08 3.97
CA TYR A 62 8.27 0.35 2.58
C TYR A 62 9.50 -0.01 1.73
N GLU A 63 10.70 0.18 2.27
CA GLU A 63 11.94 -0.23 1.60
C GLU A 63 11.97 -1.74 1.35
N TYR A 64 11.66 -2.53 2.38
CA TYR A 64 11.56 -3.98 2.23
C TYR A 64 10.52 -4.34 1.16
N ALA A 65 9.30 -3.78 1.23
CA ALA A 65 8.22 -4.09 0.30
C ALA A 65 8.54 -3.71 -1.16
N LEU A 66 9.29 -2.63 -1.39
CA LEU A 66 9.64 -2.13 -2.72
C LEU A 66 10.96 -2.69 -3.27
N SER A 67 11.69 -3.45 -2.47
CA SER A 67 13.01 -3.96 -2.82
C SER A 67 13.01 -4.73 -4.16
N PRO A 68 14.00 -4.50 -5.04
CA PRO A 68 14.01 -5.04 -6.41
C PRO A 68 13.89 -6.56 -6.50
N TRP A 69 14.47 -7.31 -5.56
CA TRP A 69 14.46 -8.77 -5.56
C TRP A 69 13.07 -9.39 -5.37
N HIS A 70 12.10 -8.66 -4.79
CA HIS A 70 10.71 -9.14 -4.73
C HIS A 70 10.01 -9.16 -6.10
N ARG A 71 10.51 -8.37 -7.07
CA ARG A 71 10.07 -8.39 -8.47
C ARG A 71 10.78 -9.45 -9.31
N LEU A 72 11.93 -9.95 -8.85
CA LEU A 72 12.70 -11.00 -9.52
C LEU A 72 12.16 -12.41 -9.24
N HIS A 73 11.07 -12.56 -8.49
CA HIS A 73 10.40 -13.85 -8.32
C HIS A 73 9.44 -14.15 -9.49
N PRO A 74 9.67 -15.23 -10.28
CA PRO A 74 8.92 -15.55 -11.51
C PRO A 74 7.40 -15.75 -11.33
N ALA A 75 6.92 -15.90 -10.08
CA ALA A 75 5.54 -16.24 -9.78
C ALA A 75 4.52 -15.08 -9.94
N ARG A 76 4.97 -13.82 -10.15
CA ARG A 76 4.06 -12.65 -10.24
C ARG A 76 3.66 -12.25 -11.66
N VAL A 77 4.40 -12.68 -12.69
CA VAL A 77 4.13 -12.30 -14.09
C VAL A 77 2.89 -13.00 -14.64
N MET A 78 2.44 -14.11 -14.04
CA MET A 78 1.35 -14.93 -14.56
C MET A 78 -0.08 -14.48 -14.14
N ARG A 79 -0.24 -13.53 -13.19
CA ARG A 79 -1.56 -13.19 -12.62
C ARG A 79 -2.25 -11.94 -13.18
N THR A 80 -1.67 -11.33 -14.21
CA THR A 80 -2.22 -10.15 -14.90
C THR A 80 -2.56 -10.39 -16.37
N ALA A 81 -2.53 -11.65 -16.84
CA ALA A 81 -3.11 -11.95 -18.14
C ALA A 81 -4.59 -11.54 -18.09
N PRO A 82 -5.04 -10.62 -18.96
CA PRO A 82 -6.46 -10.32 -19.09
C PRO A 82 -7.17 -11.65 -19.35
N ARG A 83 -8.19 -11.98 -18.56
CA ARG A 83 -9.11 -13.04 -18.97
C ARG A 83 -9.61 -12.63 -20.35
N PRO A 84 -9.42 -13.44 -21.40
CA PRO A 84 -9.99 -13.12 -22.70
C PRO A 84 -11.47 -12.93 -22.45
N SER A 85 -11.95 -11.72 -22.71
CA SER A 85 -13.36 -11.38 -22.65
C SER A 85 -14.09 -12.48 -23.41
N ALA A 86 -14.99 -13.17 -22.72
CA ALA A 86 -15.86 -14.14 -23.34
C ALA A 86 -16.41 -13.46 -24.58
N ARG A 87 -16.12 -14.06 -25.75
CA ARG A 87 -16.67 -13.64 -27.05
C ARG A 87 -18.10 -13.21 -26.81
N ARG A 88 -18.36 -11.93 -27.00
CA ARG A 88 -19.69 -11.39 -27.25
C ARG A 88 -20.29 -12.30 -28.32
N ARG A 89 -21.19 -13.20 -27.92
CA ARG A 89 -22.02 -13.96 -28.86
C ARG A 89 -22.86 -12.90 -29.57
N GLU A 90 -22.49 -12.60 -30.80
CA GLU A 90 -23.35 -11.92 -31.77
C GLU A 90 -24.66 -12.72 -31.85
N PRO A 91 -25.83 -12.16 -31.48
CA PRO A 91 -27.06 -12.77 -31.90
C PRO A 91 -27.20 -12.54 -33.41
N ALA A 92 -27.49 -13.65 -34.09
CA ALA A 92 -27.64 -13.75 -35.53
C ALA A 92 -28.58 -12.68 -36.08
N ARG A 93 -28.15 -12.05 -37.18
CA ARG A 93 -29.01 -11.27 -38.07
C ARG A 93 -30.17 -12.16 -38.52
N THR A 94 -31.38 -11.83 -38.11
CA THR A 94 -32.59 -12.27 -38.80
C THR A 94 -33.14 -11.06 -39.53
N THR A 95 -33.30 -11.28 -40.83
CA THR A 95 -33.88 -10.42 -41.85
C THR A 95 -35.33 -10.01 -41.56
N GLU A 96 -35.78 -8.97 -42.28
CA GLU A 96 -37.18 -8.55 -42.51
C GLU A 96 -37.87 -7.81 -41.35
N ARG A 97 -38.69 -6.76 -41.54
CA ARG A 97 -39.43 -6.26 -42.70
C ARG A 97 -39.86 -4.79 -42.47
N ARG A 98 -39.81 -4.04 -43.56
CA ARG A 98 -40.48 -2.77 -43.90
C ARG A 98 -41.88 -2.57 -43.29
N GLY A 99 -42.17 -1.34 -42.87
CA GLY A 99 -43.52 -0.83 -42.61
C GLY A 99 -43.54 0.63 -42.13
N ASP A 100 -43.79 1.56 -43.06
CA ASP A 100 -44.08 2.98 -42.83
C ASP A 100 -45.37 3.18 -42.02
N THR A 101 -45.46 4.24 -41.22
CA THR A 101 -46.44 5.34 -41.40
C THR A 101 -46.29 6.40 -40.32
N ALA A 102 -46.34 7.66 -40.77
CA ALA A 102 -46.40 8.87 -39.97
C ALA A 102 -47.76 9.04 -39.26
N LYS A 103 -47.77 9.68 -38.09
CA LYS A 103 -48.80 10.68 -37.77
C LYS A 103 -48.37 11.64 -36.66
N ASP A 104 -48.80 12.87 -36.90
CA ASP A 104 -48.65 14.11 -36.15
C ASP A 104 -49.24 14.08 -34.74
N GLY A 105 -48.79 15.02 -33.90
CA GLY A 105 -49.55 15.43 -32.72
C GLY A 105 -48.72 16.09 -31.63
N ALA A 106 -48.69 17.42 -31.65
CA ALA A 106 -48.20 18.26 -30.57
C ALA A 106 -49.04 18.13 -29.29
N ALA A 107 -48.38 18.15 -28.13
CA ALA A 107 -48.97 18.66 -26.89
C ALA A 107 -47.88 19.09 -25.90
N THR A 108 -47.86 20.38 -25.65
CA THR A 108 -47.17 21.10 -24.59
C THR A 108 -47.57 20.56 -23.21
N ALA A 109 -46.60 20.29 -22.34
CA ALA A 109 -46.80 20.34 -20.90
C ALA A 109 -45.47 20.70 -20.24
N ALA A 110 -45.42 21.89 -19.68
CA ALA A 110 -44.34 22.33 -18.81
C ALA A 110 -44.33 21.45 -17.55
N ALA A 111 -43.21 20.80 -17.30
CA ALA A 111 -42.86 20.26 -15.99
C ALA A 111 -41.56 20.93 -15.57
N SER A 112 -41.65 21.77 -14.54
CA SER A 112 -40.50 22.29 -13.83
C SER A 112 -39.62 21.13 -13.31
N PRO A 113 -38.29 21.31 -13.26
CA PRO A 113 -37.33 20.26 -12.98
C PRO A 113 -37.34 19.92 -11.49
N THR A 114 -37.90 18.77 -11.15
CA THR A 114 -37.90 18.21 -9.77
C THR A 114 -37.40 16.78 -9.87
N ASP A 115 -36.35 16.43 -9.15
CA ASP A 115 -35.71 15.10 -9.13
C ASP A 115 -34.77 14.81 -10.32
N ALA A 116 -33.75 15.65 -10.47
CA ALA A 116 -32.46 15.04 -10.79
C ALA A 116 -32.14 14.09 -9.62
N PRO A 117 -31.81 12.80 -9.85
CA PRO A 117 -31.27 11.99 -8.78
C PRO A 117 -30.08 12.79 -8.25
N GLU A 118 -30.04 13.11 -6.96
CA GLU A 118 -28.79 13.50 -6.32
C GLU A 118 -27.82 12.39 -6.71
N ALA A 119 -26.96 12.67 -7.69
CA ALA A 119 -26.00 11.72 -8.20
C ALA A 119 -24.99 11.60 -7.07
N GLY A 120 -25.35 10.79 -6.06
CA GLY A 120 -24.46 10.40 -4.98
C GLY A 120 -23.20 9.97 -5.68
N LEU A 121 -22.13 10.73 -5.48
CA LEU A 121 -20.93 10.61 -6.29
C LEU A 121 -20.58 9.14 -6.40
N ALA A 122 -20.55 8.64 -7.63
CA ALA A 122 -20.31 7.24 -7.88
C ALA A 122 -19.05 6.83 -7.13
N VAL A 123 -19.23 5.91 -6.20
CA VAL A 123 -18.16 5.43 -5.32
C VAL A 123 -17.14 4.73 -6.22
N PRO A 124 -15.85 5.13 -6.24
CA PRO A 124 -14.88 4.55 -7.16
C PRO A 124 -14.78 3.03 -7.00
N ASP A 125 -14.73 2.31 -8.13
CA ASP A 125 -14.48 0.87 -8.13
C ASP A 125 -13.14 0.56 -7.46
N GLU A 126 -13.20 -0.16 -6.33
CA GLU A 126 -12.04 -0.54 -5.53
C GLU A 126 -11.04 -1.37 -6.35
N GLY A 127 -11.53 -2.19 -7.27
CA GLY A 127 -10.71 -3.01 -8.15
C GLY A 127 -9.89 -2.20 -9.15
N GLU A 128 -10.52 -1.25 -9.85
CA GLU A 128 -9.85 -0.35 -10.78
C GLU A 128 -8.90 0.62 -10.09
N VAL A 129 -9.29 1.16 -8.91
CA VAL A 129 -8.39 1.99 -8.09
C VAL A 129 -7.15 1.21 -7.68
N LEU A 130 -7.29 0.00 -7.15
CA LEU A 130 -6.14 -0.83 -6.75
C LEU A 130 -5.28 -1.21 -7.97
N ARG A 131 -5.88 -1.61 -9.09
CA ARG A 131 -5.14 -1.93 -10.33
C ARG A 131 -4.34 -0.72 -10.82
N THR A 132 -4.96 0.46 -10.85
CA THR A 132 -4.31 1.69 -11.26
C THR A 132 -3.18 2.06 -10.31
N LEU A 133 -3.43 2.03 -8.99
CA LEU A 133 -2.41 2.26 -7.96
C LEU A 133 -1.21 1.33 -8.14
N LEU A 134 -1.45 0.04 -8.38
CA LEU A 134 -0.40 -0.97 -8.58
C LEU A 134 0.29 -0.88 -9.96
N SER A 135 -0.25 -0.12 -10.90
CA SER A 135 0.39 0.21 -12.18
C SER A 135 1.30 1.44 -12.12
N LEU A 136 1.12 2.32 -11.12
CA LEU A 136 1.96 3.50 -10.92
C LEU A 136 3.43 3.09 -10.68
N PRO A 137 4.41 3.89 -11.12
CA PRO A 137 5.79 3.74 -10.66
C PRO A 137 5.87 3.71 -9.12
N PRO A 138 6.72 2.85 -8.52
CA PRO A 138 6.79 2.70 -7.06
C PRO A 138 6.98 4.00 -6.28
N SER A 139 7.79 4.92 -6.82
CA SER A 139 8.02 6.23 -6.21
C SER A 139 6.77 7.12 -6.20
N TYR A 140 5.90 7.00 -7.20
CA TYR A 140 4.67 7.79 -7.31
C TYR A 140 3.64 7.24 -6.33
N ARG A 141 3.53 5.91 -6.30
CA ARG A 141 2.67 5.18 -5.36
C ARG A 141 3.05 5.46 -3.90
N ARG A 142 4.34 5.41 -3.56
CA ARG A 142 4.82 5.71 -2.20
C ARG A 142 4.43 7.14 -1.78
N CYS A 143 4.70 8.15 -2.62
CA CYS A 143 4.31 9.53 -2.32
C CYS A 143 2.78 9.67 -2.14
N LEU A 144 1.99 9.05 -3.01
CA LEU A 144 0.53 9.11 -2.92
C LEU A 144 0.03 8.46 -1.63
N LEU A 145 0.50 7.27 -1.28
CA LEU A 145 0.06 6.61 -0.04
C LEU A 145 0.50 7.33 1.23
N LEU A 146 1.65 8.00 1.23
CA LEU A 146 2.05 8.86 2.35
C LEU A 146 1.18 10.12 2.46
N HIS A 147 0.74 10.67 1.33
CA HIS A 147 -0.15 11.83 1.34
C HIS A 147 -1.59 11.49 1.79
N TYR A 148 -2.11 10.34 1.39
CA TYR A 148 -3.51 9.94 1.66
C TYR A 148 -3.70 9.09 2.91
N GLY A 149 -2.69 8.32 3.34
CA GLY A 149 -2.76 7.46 4.52
C GLY A 149 -2.52 8.23 5.82
N PRO A 150 -1.26 8.54 6.17
CA PRO A 150 -0.94 9.36 7.34
C PRO A 150 -1.26 10.85 7.18
N GLY A 151 -1.65 11.31 5.98
CA GLY A 151 -2.04 12.70 5.75
C GLY A 151 -0.86 13.66 5.59
N MET A 152 0.34 13.16 5.31
CA MET A 152 1.56 13.97 5.31
C MET A 152 1.53 15.11 4.31
N GLY A 153 2.12 16.23 4.72
CA GLY A 153 2.42 17.35 3.84
C GLY A 153 3.57 17.03 2.89
N VAL A 154 3.72 17.83 1.82
CA VAL A 154 4.73 17.55 0.78
C VAL A 154 6.16 17.61 1.31
N THR A 155 6.46 18.51 2.25
CA THR A 155 7.77 18.65 2.89
C THR A 155 8.12 17.45 3.77
N GLU A 156 7.13 16.93 4.49
CA GLU A 156 7.29 15.73 5.32
C GLU A 156 7.51 14.49 4.46
N ILE A 157 6.74 14.33 3.37
CA ILE A 157 6.94 13.26 2.40
C ILE A 157 8.34 13.38 1.76
N ALA A 158 8.79 14.59 1.44
CA ALA A 158 10.10 14.84 0.87
C ALA A 158 11.23 14.36 1.79
N ALA A 159 11.12 14.64 3.09
CA ALA A 159 12.04 14.12 4.09
C ALA A 159 11.98 12.58 4.19
N GLU A 160 10.79 11.99 4.29
CA GLU A 160 10.56 10.54 4.43
C GLU A 160 11.12 9.72 3.24
N VAL A 161 11.12 10.29 2.03
CA VAL A 161 11.57 9.61 0.80
C VAL A 161 12.91 10.12 0.28
N GLU A 162 13.64 10.89 1.09
CA GLU A 162 14.94 11.47 0.77
C GLU A 162 14.98 12.14 -0.61
N SER A 163 14.00 13.02 -0.86
CA SER A 163 13.80 13.67 -2.15
C SER A 163 13.40 15.13 -1.97
N SER A 164 13.51 15.95 -3.01
CA SER A 164 13.06 17.35 -2.92
C SER A 164 11.53 17.48 -2.91
N SER A 165 11.01 18.53 -2.28
CA SER A 165 9.58 18.89 -2.29
C SER A 165 9.04 19.10 -3.72
N ALA A 166 9.86 19.63 -4.63
CA ALA A 166 9.49 19.79 -6.04
C ALA A 166 9.30 18.43 -6.73
N ALA A 167 10.19 17.45 -6.47
CA ALA A 167 10.05 16.11 -7.00
C ALA A 167 8.79 15.42 -6.46
N VAL A 168 8.48 15.57 -5.17
CA VAL A 168 7.25 15.02 -4.58
C VAL A 168 5.99 15.63 -5.19
N HIS A 169 5.91 16.97 -5.33
CA HIS A 169 4.80 17.62 -6.02
C HIS A 169 4.61 17.07 -7.44
N GLY A 170 5.70 16.96 -8.20
CA GLY A 170 5.67 16.42 -9.56
C GLY A 170 5.22 14.95 -9.63
N ARG A 171 5.57 14.13 -8.63
CA ARG A 171 5.12 12.73 -8.50
C ARG A 171 3.63 12.65 -8.15
N LEU A 172 3.16 13.43 -7.18
CA LEU A 172 1.75 13.48 -6.79
C LEU A 172 0.86 13.96 -7.93
N LYS A 173 1.25 15.06 -8.60
CA LYS A 173 0.53 15.57 -9.77
C LYS A 173 0.39 14.50 -10.85
N ARG A 174 1.49 13.83 -11.22
CA ARG A 174 1.47 12.76 -12.22
C ARG A 174 0.67 11.54 -11.78
N ALA A 175 0.77 11.15 -10.51
CA ALA A 175 -0.02 10.06 -9.94
C ALA A 175 -1.52 10.36 -10.04
N HIS A 176 -1.95 11.58 -9.71
CA HIS A 176 -3.35 11.99 -9.83
C HIS A 176 -3.84 12.01 -11.26
N VAL A 177 -3.03 12.47 -12.22
CA VAL A 177 -3.36 12.42 -13.65
C VAL A 177 -3.59 10.96 -14.07
N MET A 178 -2.67 10.06 -13.74
CA MET A 178 -2.79 8.63 -14.09
C MET A 178 -4.01 7.95 -13.43
N LEU A 179 -4.40 8.38 -12.22
CA LEU A 179 -5.60 7.90 -11.54
C LEU A 179 -6.88 8.38 -12.23
N VAL A 180 -6.97 9.68 -12.51
CA VAL A 180 -8.12 10.28 -13.20
C VAL A 180 -8.29 9.71 -14.62
N GLU A 181 -7.20 9.42 -15.32
CA GLU A 181 -7.27 8.81 -16.67
C GLU A 181 -7.85 7.38 -16.66
N ARG A 182 -7.71 6.64 -15.57
CA ARG A 182 -8.09 5.21 -15.50
C ARG A 182 -9.30 4.92 -14.61
N VAL A 183 -9.68 5.85 -13.73
CA VAL A 183 -10.79 5.70 -12.78
C VAL A 183 -11.88 6.72 -13.14
N PRO A 184 -12.92 6.32 -13.90
CA PRO A 184 -13.94 7.22 -14.43
C PRO A 184 -14.65 8.04 -13.35
N GLU A 185 -14.87 7.47 -12.17
CA GLU A 185 -15.53 8.12 -11.05
C GLU A 185 -14.71 9.30 -10.53
N LEU A 186 -13.37 9.18 -10.50
CA LEU A 186 -12.49 10.29 -10.13
C LEU A 186 -12.43 11.36 -11.22
N ALA A 187 -12.58 10.98 -12.49
CA ALA A 187 -12.62 11.93 -13.60
C ALA A 187 -13.88 12.79 -13.58
N GLN A 188 -15.02 12.16 -13.29
CA GLN A 188 -16.33 12.81 -13.24
C GLN A 188 -16.54 13.62 -11.96
N ALA A 189 -15.83 13.30 -10.88
CA ALA A 189 -15.92 14.01 -9.62
C ALA A 189 -15.36 15.45 -9.69
N PRO A 190 -16.00 16.43 -9.00
CA PRO A 190 -15.43 17.75 -8.74
C PRO A 190 -14.05 17.66 -8.08
N VAL A 191 -13.15 18.59 -8.42
CA VAL A 191 -11.76 18.59 -7.95
C VAL A 191 -11.66 18.56 -6.41
N GLY A 192 -12.55 19.26 -5.71
CA GLY A 192 -12.59 19.28 -4.24
C GLY A 192 -12.96 17.94 -3.59
N GLU A 193 -13.71 17.08 -4.30
CA GLU A 193 -14.22 15.82 -3.75
C GLU A 193 -13.34 14.62 -4.09
N ARG A 194 -12.52 14.71 -5.15
CA ARG A 194 -11.58 13.64 -5.56
C ARG A 194 -10.70 13.16 -4.42
N ARG A 195 -10.24 14.05 -3.54
CA ARG A 195 -9.44 13.66 -2.37
C ARG A 195 -10.23 12.74 -1.45
N ARG A 196 -11.44 13.14 -1.08
CA ARG A 196 -12.32 12.36 -0.20
C ARG A 196 -12.64 11.00 -0.81
N LEU A 197 -13.04 10.96 -2.08
CA LEU A 197 -13.36 9.71 -2.77
C LEU A 197 -12.17 8.75 -2.83
N LEU A 198 -10.98 9.28 -3.13
CA LEU A 198 -9.76 8.46 -3.17
C LEU A 198 -9.38 7.96 -1.78
N THR A 199 -9.45 8.81 -0.74
CA THR A 199 -9.23 8.38 0.65
C THR A 199 -10.19 7.25 1.03
N THR A 200 -11.50 7.43 0.80
CA THR A 200 -12.52 6.43 1.13
C THR A 200 -12.36 5.15 0.31
N ALA A 201 -11.93 5.23 -0.96
CA ALA A 201 -11.62 4.04 -1.75
C ALA A 201 -10.39 3.29 -1.20
N LEU A 202 -9.32 3.99 -0.86
CA LEU A 202 -8.12 3.39 -0.28
C LEU A 202 -8.39 2.74 1.09
N GLU A 203 -9.19 3.39 1.93
CA GLU A 203 -9.63 2.86 3.22
C GLU A 203 -10.44 1.57 3.05
N ARG A 204 -11.43 1.54 2.15
CA ARG A 204 -12.21 0.33 1.87
C ARG A 204 -11.34 -0.79 1.31
N ILE A 205 -10.43 -0.50 0.37
CA ILE A 205 -9.49 -1.50 -0.16
C ILE A 205 -8.63 -2.08 0.97
N ALA A 206 -8.17 -1.22 1.89
CA ALA A 206 -7.35 -1.59 3.03
C ALA A 206 -8.11 -2.42 4.07
N GLU A 207 -9.39 -2.12 4.31
CA GLU A 207 -10.27 -2.89 5.20
C GLU A 207 -10.57 -4.29 4.66
N HIS A 208 -10.81 -4.39 3.34
CA HIS A 208 -11.04 -5.66 2.66
C HIS A 208 -9.75 -6.44 2.37
N ALA A 209 -8.58 -5.96 2.82
CA ALA A 209 -7.32 -6.68 2.70
C ALA A 209 -7.16 -7.69 3.86
N PRO A 210 -7.38 -9.00 3.67
CA PRO A 210 -7.14 -9.99 4.70
C PRO A 210 -5.64 -10.07 5.02
N GLY A 211 -5.36 -9.77 6.28
CA GLY A 211 -4.02 -9.77 6.84
C GLY A 211 -4.05 -8.99 8.14
N ARG A 212 -4.61 -9.58 9.20
CA ARG A 212 -4.32 -9.07 10.54
C ARG A 212 -2.80 -9.11 10.74
N PRO A 213 -2.21 -8.09 11.38
CA PRO A 213 -0.80 -8.15 11.73
C PRO A 213 -0.56 -9.41 12.56
N VAL A 214 0.66 -9.95 12.48
CA VAL A 214 1.06 -11.09 13.33
C VAL A 214 0.81 -10.70 14.79
N PRO A 215 0.34 -11.60 15.67
CA PRO A 215 0.17 -11.26 17.09
C PRO A 215 1.47 -10.71 17.69
N GLU A 216 1.36 -9.67 18.52
CA GLU A 216 2.50 -8.98 19.13
C GLU A 216 3.43 -9.92 19.89
N GLU A 217 2.84 -10.89 20.60
CA GLU A 217 3.54 -11.94 21.35
C GLU A 217 4.53 -12.71 20.46
N ARG A 218 4.10 -13.08 19.25
CA ARG A 218 4.96 -13.82 18.33
C ARG A 218 6.10 -12.97 17.79
N VAL A 219 5.86 -11.67 17.55
CA VAL A 219 6.92 -10.76 17.13
C VAL A 219 7.92 -10.58 18.27
N ARG A 220 7.45 -10.37 19.50
CA ARG A 220 8.28 -10.26 20.69
C ARG A 220 9.12 -11.52 20.90
N GLU A 221 8.53 -12.70 20.88
CA GLU A 221 9.28 -13.95 21.05
C GLU A 221 10.36 -14.13 19.96
N VAL A 222 10.05 -13.79 18.70
CA VAL A 222 11.05 -13.87 17.62
C VAL A 222 12.19 -12.89 17.89
N CYS A 223 11.88 -11.66 18.28
CA CYS A 223 12.86 -10.64 18.63
C CYS A 223 13.75 -11.07 19.82
N GLU A 224 13.15 -11.59 20.89
CA GLU A 224 13.87 -12.08 22.06
C GLU A 224 14.76 -13.29 21.75
N ARG A 225 14.30 -14.20 20.89
CA ARG A 225 15.10 -15.34 20.43
C ARG A 225 16.33 -14.87 19.64
N LEU A 226 16.19 -13.83 18.82
CA LEU A 226 17.30 -13.27 18.06
C LEU A 226 18.32 -12.57 18.96
N THR A 227 17.87 -11.76 19.93
CA THR A 227 18.75 -11.14 20.93
C THR A 227 19.51 -12.22 21.71
N ARG A 228 18.82 -13.26 22.19
CA ARG A 228 19.47 -14.39 22.89
C ARG A 228 20.51 -15.10 22.03
N ARG A 229 20.21 -15.39 20.76
CA ARG A 229 21.16 -16.03 19.83
C ARG A 229 22.41 -15.18 19.59
N ARG A 230 22.27 -13.86 19.45
CA ARG A 230 23.42 -12.94 19.28
C ARG A 230 24.31 -12.89 20.51
N VAL A 231 23.71 -12.80 21.71
CA VAL A 231 24.46 -12.81 22.97
C VAL A 231 25.18 -14.15 23.15
N LEU A 232 24.51 -15.27 22.92
CA LEU A 232 25.13 -16.60 23.00
C LEU A 232 26.28 -16.76 21.97
N GLY A 233 26.09 -16.28 20.74
CA GLY A 233 27.13 -16.28 19.72
C GLY A 233 28.35 -15.42 20.10
N ALA A 234 28.12 -14.22 20.67
CA ALA A 234 29.20 -13.35 21.15
C ALA A 234 29.95 -13.95 22.34
N VAL A 235 29.25 -14.60 23.27
CA VAL A 235 29.86 -15.32 24.40
C VAL A 235 30.68 -16.50 23.90
N LEU A 236 30.16 -17.31 22.97
CA LEU A 236 30.91 -18.42 22.37
C LEU A 236 32.16 -17.92 21.64
N LEU A 237 32.04 -16.82 20.88
CA LEU A 237 33.16 -16.19 20.19
C LEU A 237 34.22 -15.69 21.19
N LEU A 238 33.80 -15.05 22.29
CA LEU A 238 34.70 -14.60 23.35
C LEU A 238 35.42 -15.78 24.01
N LEU A 239 34.71 -16.86 24.34
CA LEU A 239 35.29 -18.08 24.90
C LEU A 239 36.30 -18.73 23.93
N LEU A 240 36.00 -18.74 22.62
CA LEU A 240 36.93 -19.20 21.59
C LEU A 240 38.18 -18.31 21.50
N LEU A 241 38.01 -16.99 21.55
CA LEU A 241 39.11 -16.02 21.54
C LEU A 241 40.03 -16.18 22.76
N VAL A 242 39.44 -16.27 23.96
CA VAL A 242 40.18 -16.51 25.21
C VAL A 242 40.90 -17.85 25.16
N GLY A 243 40.23 -18.91 24.70
CA GLY A 243 40.84 -20.23 24.52
C GLY A 243 42.03 -20.20 23.56
N ALA A 244 41.92 -19.50 22.44
CA ALA A 244 43.01 -19.34 21.48
C ALA A 244 44.20 -18.54 22.06
N VAL A 245 43.94 -17.49 22.85
CA VAL A 245 44.98 -16.70 23.53
C VAL A 245 45.70 -17.55 24.58
N VAL A 246 44.97 -18.31 25.40
CA VAL A 246 45.56 -19.20 26.41
C VAL A 246 46.40 -20.29 25.73
N ALA A 247 45.90 -20.91 24.67
CA ALA A 247 46.66 -21.92 23.91
C ALA A 247 47.94 -21.35 23.28
N SER A 248 47.95 -20.07 22.91
CA SER A 248 49.13 -19.39 22.35
C SER A 248 50.16 -18.99 23.42
N LEU A 249 49.74 -18.88 24.68
CA LEU A 249 50.58 -18.49 25.82
C LEU A 249 51.18 -19.68 26.58
N VAL A 250 50.73 -20.90 26.32
CA VAL A 250 51.32 -22.12 26.85
C VAL A 250 52.31 -22.65 25.82
N PRO A 251 53.63 -22.36 25.94
CA PRO A 251 54.61 -23.03 25.11
C PRO A 251 54.64 -24.51 25.49
N PHE A 252 54.58 -25.38 24.47
CA PHE A 252 54.85 -26.80 24.60
C PHE A 252 56.33 -27.05 24.92
#